data_AF-A0A2W6ZHQ9-F1
#
_entry.id   AF-A0A2W6ZHQ9-F1
#
_cell.length_a   1.000
_cell.length_b   1.000
_cell.length_c   1.000
_cell.angle_alpha   90.00
_cell.angle_beta   90.00
_cell.angle_gamma   90.00
#
_symmetry.space_group_name_H-M   'P 1'
#
loop_
_entity.id
_entity.type
_entity.pdbx_description
1 polymer ?
#
loop_
_entity_poly.entity_id
_entity_poly.type
_entity_poly.pdbx_seq_one_letter_code
_entity_poly.pdbx_strand_id
1 'polypeptide(L)'
;MSDGPHRSLPLRRAWKKVCEIADGRAHALEEVVERIPAALAADAKGEISEGLLRSLRRILTSEQPQLIDDTPQQVAALRSQAASVMEIDLVEAVGDALRNGQRGAEAFQSGAEAVFEERGEAVTRSLVEHYLRRSPLERAAHVEQRVTAALKQASDRVRDVATGLVTGVMKRALPKAVDRSGLEDGPALA
;
A
#
# COMPACT_ATOMS: atom_id res chain seq x y z
N MET A 1 -27.86 -6.04 15.32
CA MET A 1 -26.85 -5.19 14.66
C MET A 1 -26.14 -6.05 13.63
N SER A 2 -26.31 -5.78 12.34
CA SER A 2 -25.60 -6.50 11.29
C SER A 2 -24.24 -5.82 11.12
N ASP A 3 -23.13 -6.52 11.35
CA ASP A 3 -21.75 -6.01 11.32
C ASP A 3 -21.25 -5.56 9.93
N GLY A 4 -22.16 -5.15 9.05
CA GLY A 4 -21.87 -4.63 7.72
C GLY A 4 -21.17 -5.63 6.78
N PRO A 5 -21.05 -5.27 5.50
CA PRO A 5 -20.32 -6.08 4.51
C PRO A 5 -18.81 -6.17 4.85
N HIS A 6 -18.25 -5.21 5.58
CA HIS A 6 -16.82 -5.12 5.88
C HIS A 6 -16.28 -6.27 6.76
N ARG A 7 -17.08 -6.84 7.67
CA ARG A 7 -16.64 -7.98 8.52
C ARG A 7 -16.24 -9.20 7.68
N SER A 8 -16.99 -9.46 6.61
CA SER A 8 -16.83 -10.60 5.70
C SER A 8 -15.84 -10.40 4.55
N LEU A 9 -15.23 -9.22 4.43
CA LEU A 9 -14.22 -8.97 3.39
C LEU A 9 -13.07 -9.98 3.49
N PRO A 10 -12.61 -10.59 2.39
CA PRO A 10 -11.43 -11.46 2.37
C PRO A 10 -10.13 -10.63 2.31
N LEU A 11 -10.07 -9.53 3.06
CA LEU A 11 -8.92 -8.62 3.11
C LEU A 11 -8.22 -8.69 4.46
N ARG A 12 -6.97 -8.22 4.51
CA ARG A 12 -6.23 -8.07 5.77
C ARG A 12 -6.93 -7.10 6.72
N ARG A 13 -6.72 -7.27 8.02
CA ARG A 13 -7.39 -6.49 9.08
C ARG A 13 -7.25 -4.97 8.89
N ALA A 14 -6.08 -4.49 8.43
CA ALA A 14 -5.85 -3.07 8.20
C ALA A 14 -6.80 -2.52 7.11
N TRP A 15 -6.93 -3.24 5.99
CA TRP A 15 -7.87 -2.89 4.92
C TRP A 15 -9.34 -3.01 5.33
N LYS A 16 -9.70 -3.99 6.17
CA LYS A 16 -11.04 -4.05 6.75
C LYS A 16 -11.37 -2.78 7.53
N LYS A 17 -10.40 -2.24 8.28
CA LYS A 17 -10.60 -0.99 9.05
C LYS A 17 -10.68 0.24 8.14
N VAL A 18 -9.90 0.29 7.06
CA VAL A 18 -10.05 1.32 6.00
C VAL A 18 -11.49 1.30 5.48
N CYS A 19 -11.99 0.11 5.12
CA CYS A 19 -13.36 -0.04 4.59
C CYS A 19 -14.44 0.33 5.62
N GLU A 20 -14.29 -0.07 6.88
CA GLU A 20 -15.21 0.26 7.96
C GLU A 20 -15.35 1.78 8.14
N ILE A 21 -14.24 2.51 8.19
CA ILE A 21 -14.22 3.98 8.32
C ILE A 21 -14.73 4.64 7.03
N ALA A 22 -14.37 4.11 5.86
CA ALA A 22 -14.85 4.65 4.59
C ALA A 22 -16.37 4.49 4.41
N ASP A 23 -16.96 3.41 4.92
CA ASP A 23 -18.39 3.15 4.87
C ASP A 23 -19.19 4.00 5.87
N GLY A 24 -18.60 4.36 7.01
CA GLY A 24 -19.22 5.22 8.01
C GLY A 24 -19.33 6.68 7.57
N ARG A 25 -20.57 7.17 7.39
CA ARG A 25 -20.85 8.57 7.02
C ARG A 25 -20.44 9.60 8.08
N ALA A 26 -20.29 9.17 9.34
CA ALA A 26 -19.84 10.02 10.43
C ALA A 26 -18.33 10.32 10.38
N HIS A 27 -17.55 9.52 9.63
CA HIS A 27 -16.11 9.70 9.54
C HIS A 27 -15.73 10.69 8.44
N ALA A 28 -14.77 11.56 8.73
CA ALA A 28 -14.15 12.45 7.75
C ALA A 28 -13.33 11.64 6.73
N LEU A 29 -13.09 12.22 5.55
CA LEU A 29 -12.22 11.60 4.54
C LEU A 29 -10.78 11.45 5.07
N GLU A 30 -10.31 12.43 5.85
CA GLU A 30 -8.99 12.46 6.47
C GLU A 30 -8.74 11.23 7.36
N GLU A 31 -9.77 10.71 8.03
CA GLU A 31 -9.66 9.50 8.84
C GLU A 31 -9.41 8.26 7.98
N VAL A 32 -9.93 8.22 6.75
CA VAL A 32 -9.63 7.16 5.78
C VAL A 32 -8.19 7.31 5.29
N VAL A 33 -7.78 8.54 4.93
CA VAL A 33 -6.42 8.90 4.49
C VAL A 33 -5.35 8.48 5.51
N GLU A 34 -5.61 8.69 6.80
CA GLU A 34 -4.71 8.27 7.89
C GLU A 34 -4.48 6.76 7.97
N ARG A 35 -5.37 5.94 7.42
CA ARG A 35 -5.29 4.47 7.50
C ARG A 35 -4.62 3.83 6.29
N ILE A 36 -4.60 4.50 5.14
CA ILE A 36 -4.00 3.99 3.90
C ILE A 36 -2.54 3.55 4.09
N PRO A 37 -1.63 4.37 4.67
CA PRO A 37 -0.21 3.99 4.79
C PRO A 37 -0.01 2.72 5.61
N ALA A 38 -0.74 2.59 6.72
CA ALA A 38 -0.65 1.42 7.59
C ALA A 38 -1.18 0.15 6.93
N ALA A 39 -2.19 0.26 6.05
CA ALA A 39 -2.71 -0.88 5.30
C ALA A 39 -1.71 -1.38 4.25
N LEU A 40 -1.14 -0.47 3.45
CA LEU A 40 -0.12 -0.80 2.45
C LEU A 40 1.15 -1.37 3.08
N ALA A 41 1.62 -0.78 4.19
CA ALA A 41 2.77 -1.31 4.90
C ALA A 41 2.51 -2.69 5.53
N ALA A 42 1.27 -2.95 5.97
CA ALA A 42 0.90 -4.27 6.45
C ALA A 42 0.97 -5.30 5.31
N ASP A 43 0.47 -4.97 4.12
CA ASP A 43 0.57 -5.82 2.92
C ASP A 43 2.02 -6.13 2.59
N ALA A 44 2.85 -5.10 2.39
CA ALA A 44 4.27 -5.27 2.11
C ALA A 44 4.97 -6.14 3.13
N LYS A 45 4.77 -5.90 4.43
CA LYS A 45 5.38 -6.71 5.50
C LYS A 45 5.02 -8.20 5.43
N GLY A 46 3.83 -8.52 4.93
CA GLY A 46 3.36 -9.90 4.88
C GLY A 46 3.49 -10.55 3.50
N GLU A 47 3.90 -9.83 2.46
CA GLU A 47 4.05 -10.37 1.10
C GLU A 47 5.47 -10.19 0.54
N ILE A 48 6.22 -9.19 1.00
CA ILE A 48 7.59 -8.91 0.54
C ILE A 48 8.58 -9.38 1.61
N SER A 49 9.47 -10.28 1.22
CA SER A 49 10.52 -10.81 2.06
C SER A 49 11.70 -9.83 2.18
N GLU A 50 12.29 -9.78 3.37
CA GLU A 50 13.55 -9.05 3.58
C GLU A 50 14.71 -9.63 2.74
N GLY A 51 14.62 -10.89 2.33
CA GLY A 51 15.59 -11.52 1.43
C GLY A 51 15.61 -10.82 0.07
N LEU A 52 14.44 -10.67 -0.56
CA LEU A 52 14.30 -9.97 -1.83
C LEU A 52 14.75 -8.51 -1.70
N LEU A 53 14.28 -7.79 -0.67
CA LEU A 53 14.65 -6.39 -0.46
C LEU A 53 16.17 -6.21 -0.32
N ARG A 54 16.87 -7.11 0.40
CA ARG A 54 18.34 -7.08 0.48
C ARG A 54 18.99 -7.31 -0.88
N SER A 55 18.48 -8.25 -1.68
CA SER A 55 18.99 -8.50 -3.03
C SER A 55 18.83 -7.27 -3.93
N LEU A 56 17.65 -6.64 -3.93
CA LEU A 56 17.39 -5.42 -4.69
C LEU A 56 18.32 -4.28 -4.25
N ARG A 57 18.46 -4.02 -2.93
CA ARG A 57 19.40 -3.01 -2.42
C ARG A 57 20.81 -3.28 -2.93
N ARG A 58 21.30 -4.51 -2.78
CA ARG A 58 22.66 -4.89 -3.19
C ARG A 58 22.90 -4.65 -4.68
N ILE A 59 21.95 -5.01 -5.54
CA ILE A 59 22.06 -4.83 -6.98
C ILE A 59 22.04 -3.34 -7.34
N LEU A 60 21.10 -2.59 -6.78
CA LEU A 60 20.86 -1.19 -7.15
C LEU A 60 21.84 -0.20 -6.51
N THR A 61 22.47 -0.54 -5.38
CA THR A 61 23.45 0.32 -4.71
C THR A 61 24.88 -0.18 -4.86
N SER A 62 25.14 -1.11 -5.79
CA SER A 62 26.50 -1.55 -6.08
C SER A 62 27.28 -0.41 -6.74
N GLU A 63 28.32 0.08 -6.06
CA GLU A 63 29.21 1.13 -6.59
C GLU A 63 30.31 0.58 -7.52
N GLN A 64 30.25 -0.71 -7.86
CA GLN A 64 31.29 -1.30 -8.70
C GLN A 64 31.22 -0.73 -10.13
N PRO A 65 32.29 -0.12 -10.65
CA PRO A 65 32.31 0.35 -12.03
C PRO A 65 32.20 -0.85 -12.96
N GLN A 66 31.07 -0.97 -13.64
CA GLN A 66 30.83 -2.01 -14.63
C GLN A 66 31.04 -1.45 -16.04
N LEU A 67 31.72 -2.23 -16.89
CA LEU A 67 31.92 -1.91 -18.30
C LEU A 67 30.61 -2.01 -19.10
N ILE A 68 29.66 -2.83 -18.62
CA ILE A 68 28.31 -3.04 -19.15
C ILE A 68 27.35 -3.01 -17.97
N ASP A 69 26.35 -2.13 -18.00
CA ASP A 69 25.29 -2.06 -16.99
C ASP A 69 24.33 -3.24 -17.17
N ASP A 70 24.55 -4.31 -16.41
CA ASP A 70 23.70 -5.51 -16.39
C ASP A 70 22.66 -5.48 -15.25
N THR A 71 22.51 -4.33 -14.57
CA THR A 71 21.55 -4.12 -13.48
C THR A 71 20.12 -4.54 -13.85
N PRO A 72 19.57 -4.17 -15.03
CA PRO A 72 18.22 -4.61 -15.41
C PRO A 72 18.06 -6.13 -15.48
N GLN A 73 19.07 -6.84 -15.99
CA GLN A 73 19.08 -8.30 -16.10
C GLN A 73 19.21 -8.95 -14.73
N GLN A 74 20.06 -8.41 -13.85
CA GLN A 74 20.18 -8.89 -12.47
C GLN A 74 18.87 -8.72 -11.69
N VAL A 75 18.20 -7.57 -11.83
CA VAL A 75 16.87 -7.35 -11.23
C VAL A 75 15.85 -8.34 -11.80
N ALA A 76 15.77 -8.50 -13.13
CA ALA A 76 14.84 -9.43 -13.77
C ALA A 76 15.03 -10.89 -13.30
N ALA A 77 16.28 -11.31 -13.02
CA ALA A 77 16.56 -12.65 -12.51
C ALA A 77 15.95 -12.91 -11.12
N LEU A 78 15.73 -11.87 -10.30
CA LEU A 78 15.08 -12.01 -8.99
C LEU A 78 13.62 -12.44 -9.09
N ARG A 79 12.97 -12.26 -10.24
CA ARG A 79 11.59 -12.71 -10.46
C ARG A 79 11.41 -14.21 -10.20
N SER A 80 12.44 -15.01 -10.52
CA SER A 80 12.43 -16.46 -10.27
C SER A 80 12.48 -16.84 -8.79
N GLN A 81 12.86 -15.89 -7.92
CA GLN A 81 13.01 -16.05 -6.47
C GLN A 81 11.83 -15.45 -5.69
N ALA A 82 10.91 -14.76 -6.38
CA ALA A 82 9.75 -14.16 -5.76
C ALA A 82 8.78 -15.23 -5.23
N ALA A 83 8.37 -15.09 -3.98
CA ALA A 83 7.47 -15.96 -3.25
C ALA A 83 6.02 -15.42 -3.21
N SER A 84 5.78 -14.20 -3.67
CA SER A 84 4.46 -13.59 -3.74
C SER A 84 4.24 -12.78 -5.01
N VAL A 85 2.98 -12.48 -5.31
CA VAL A 85 2.62 -11.59 -6.43
C VAL A 85 3.20 -10.19 -6.19
N MET A 86 3.14 -9.66 -4.97
CA MET A 86 3.69 -8.33 -4.65
C MET A 86 5.20 -8.25 -4.85
N GLU A 87 5.92 -9.36 -4.64
CA GLU A 87 7.36 -9.44 -4.94
C GLU A 87 7.63 -9.45 -6.45
N ILE A 88 6.80 -10.15 -7.23
CA ILE A 88 6.88 -10.11 -8.69
C ILE A 88 6.63 -8.69 -9.19
N ASP A 89 5.54 -8.06 -8.72
CA ASP A 89 5.17 -6.69 -9.08
C ASP A 89 6.31 -5.71 -8.77
N LEU A 90 6.98 -5.87 -7.61
CA LEU A 90 8.11 -5.04 -7.23
C LEU A 90 9.32 -5.22 -8.14
N VAL A 91 9.68 -6.46 -8.46
CA VAL A 91 10.79 -6.73 -9.38
C VAL A 91 10.49 -6.15 -10.77
N GLU A 92 9.27 -6.33 -11.26
CA GLU A 92 8.85 -5.82 -12.57
C GLU A 92 8.84 -4.30 -12.61
N ALA A 93 8.25 -3.63 -11.61
CA ALA A 93 8.19 -2.17 -11.50
C ALA A 93 9.58 -1.53 -11.37
N VAL A 94 10.50 -2.13 -10.59
CA VAL A 94 11.90 -1.68 -10.54
C VAL A 94 12.58 -1.89 -11.90
N GLY A 95 12.29 -3.00 -12.58
CA GLY A 95 12.77 -3.25 -13.94
C GLY A 95 12.29 -2.19 -14.95
N ASP A 96 11.03 -1.77 -14.86
CA ASP A 96 10.47 -0.70 -15.68
C ASP A 96 11.13 0.65 -15.38
N ALA A 97 11.30 1.00 -14.11
CA ALA A 97 12.04 2.17 -13.68
C ALA A 97 13.45 2.23 -14.30
N LEU A 98 14.20 1.12 -14.28
CA LEU A 98 15.52 1.03 -14.90
C LEU A 98 15.47 1.19 -16.43
N ARG A 99 14.48 0.60 -17.10
CA ARG A 99 14.24 0.76 -18.54
C ARG A 99 13.92 2.20 -18.93
N ASN A 100 13.25 2.93 -18.04
CA ASN A 100 12.92 4.35 -18.19
C ASN A 100 14.09 5.28 -17.86
N GLY A 101 15.29 4.75 -17.62
CA GLY A 101 16.52 5.52 -17.42
C GLY A 101 16.81 5.89 -15.98
N GLN A 102 15.94 5.57 -15.02
CA GLN A 102 16.25 5.75 -13.59
C GLN A 102 17.36 4.80 -13.16
N ARG A 103 18.07 5.15 -12.09
CA ARG A 103 19.21 4.37 -11.59
C ARG A 103 19.21 4.26 -10.07
N GLY A 104 19.82 3.17 -9.59
CA GLY A 104 20.05 2.88 -8.18
C GLY A 104 18.84 3.10 -7.27
N ALA A 105 19.02 3.91 -6.22
CA ALA A 105 17.98 4.16 -5.22
C ALA A 105 16.72 4.82 -5.81
N GLU A 106 16.85 5.66 -6.85
CA GLU A 106 15.72 6.29 -7.52
C GLU A 106 14.84 5.24 -8.20
N ALA A 107 15.45 4.31 -8.94
CA ALA A 107 14.71 3.23 -9.58
C ALA A 107 14.01 2.33 -8.55
N PHE A 108 14.64 2.09 -7.40
CA PHE A 108 14.01 1.33 -6.33
C PHE A 108 12.81 2.07 -5.73
N GLN A 109 12.98 3.35 -5.45
CA GLN A 109 11.92 4.21 -4.92
C GLN A 109 10.73 4.28 -5.88
N SER A 110 10.97 4.54 -7.17
CA SER A 110 9.91 4.60 -8.17
C SER A 110 9.18 3.26 -8.32
N GLY A 111 9.90 2.14 -8.31
CA GLY A 111 9.29 0.82 -8.37
C GLY A 111 8.43 0.51 -7.13
N ALA A 112 8.90 0.90 -5.94
CA ALA A 112 8.14 0.72 -4.69
C ALA A 112 6.88 1.59 -4.64
N GLU A 113 6.95 2.84 -5.11
CA GLU A 113 5.77 3.73 -5.24
C GLU A 113 4.72 3.12 -6.19
N ALA A 114 5.15 2.67 -7.38
CA ALA A 114 4.26 2.07 -8.38
C ALA A 114 3.55 0.81 -7.85
N VAL A 115 4.25 -0.05 -7.12
CA VAL A 115 3.63 -1.25 -6.50
C VAL A 115 2.57 -0.86 -5.47
N PHE A 116 2.81 0.17 -4.67
CA PHE A 116 1.82 0.59 -3.67
C PHE A 116 0.60 1.25 -4.29
N GLU A 117 0.78 2.00 -5.39
CA GLU A 117 -0.32 2.55 -6.17
C GLU A 117 -1.20 1.43 -6.76
N GLU A 118 -0.61 0.50 -7.52
CA GLU A 118 -1.32 -0.65 -8.09
C GLU A 118 -2.00 -1.49 -7.00
N ARG A 119 -1.31 -1.73 -5.87
CA ARG A 119 -1.90 -2.47 -4.75
C ARG A 119 -3.12 -1.75 -4.18
N GLY A 120 -3.06 -0.43 -4.02
CA GLY A 120 -4.20 0.38 -3.58
C GLY A 120 -5.40 0.26 -4.52
N GLU A 121 -5.17 0.32 -5.83
CA GLU A 121 -6.21 0.16 -6.85
C GLU A 121 -6.78 -1.26 -6.88
N ALA A 122 -5.94 -2.30 -6.83
CA ALA A 122 -6.37 -3.69 -6.83
C ALA A 122 -7.22 -4.04 -5.60
N VAL A 123 -6.86 -3.55 -4.42
CA VAL A 123 -7.66 -3.72 -3.21
C VAL A 123 -8.96 -2.94 -3.30
N THR A 124 -8.94 -1.74 -3.90
CA THR A 124 -10.17 -0.96 -4.16
C THR A 124 -11.13 -1.73 -5.04
N ARG A 125 -10.66 -2.29 -6.16
CA ARG A 125 -11.49 -3.16 -7.03
C ARG A 125 -12.08 -4.34 -6.25
N SER A 126 -11.24 -5.05 -5.49
CA SER A 126 -11.67 -6.22 -4.70
C SER A 126 -12.73 -5.86 -3.63
N LEU A 127 -12.60 -4.71 -2.97
CA LEU A 127 -13.57 -4.27 -1.98
C LEU A 127 -14.90 -3.90 -2.66
N VAL A 128 -14.87 -3.19 -3.78
CA VAL A 128 -16.07 -2.74 -4.49
C VAL A 128 -16.86 -3.93 -5.01
N GLU A 129 -16.19 -4.91 -5.62
CA GLU A 129 -16.83 -6.16 -6.03
C GLU A 129 -17.53 -6.87 -4.86
N HIS A 130 -16.91 -6.90 -3.69
CA HIS A 130 -17.52 -7.51 -2.50
C HIS A 130 -18.75 -6.72 -2.02
N TYR A 131 -18.67 -5.39 -2.01
CA TYR A 131 -19.80 -4.54 -1.64
C TYR A 131 -20.96 -4.69 -2.62
N LEU A 132 -20.71 -4.73 -3.92
CA LEU A 132 -21.73 -4.95 -4.95
C LEU A 132 -22.47 -6.29 -4.77
N ARG A 133 -21.79 -7.33 -4.25
CA ARG A 133 -22.43 -8.63 -3.95
C ARG A 133 -23.24 -8.65 -2.66
N ARG A 134 -23.03 -7.70 -1.74
CA ARG A 134 -23.50 -7.77 -0.35
C ARG A 134 -24.32 -6.55 0.09
N SER A 135 -24.41 -5.51 -0.73
CA SER A 135 -25.00 -4.22 -0.36
C SER A 135 -25.54 -3.50 -1.60
N PRO A 136 -26.42 -2.50 -1.41
CA PRO A 136 -26.91 -1.68 -2.52
C PRO A 136 -25.78 -0.95 -3.26
N LEU A 137 -26.01 -0.70 -4.55
CA LEU A 137 -25.07 -0.02 -5.45
C LEU A 137 -24.57 1.32 -4.87
N GLU A 138 -25.47 2.12 -4.30
CA GLU A 138 -25.13 3.42 -3.71
C GLU A 138 -24.08 3.33 -2.60
N ARG A 139 -24.16 2.27 -1.78
CA ARG A 139 -23.19 2.04 -0.70
C ARG A 139 -21.83 1.60 -1.26
N ALA A 140 -21.84 0.74 -2.27
CA ALA A 140 -20.61 0.34 -2.95
C ALA A 140 -19.91 1.56 -3.60
N ALA A 141 -20.67 2.38 -4.32
CA ALA A 141 -20.16 3.61 -4.96
C ALA A 141 -19.64 4.62 -3.92
N HIS A 142 -20.32 4.78 -2.79
CA HIS A 142 -19.87 5.64 -1.70
C HIS A 142 -18.49 5.20 -1.14
N VAL A 143 -18.31 3.91 -0.87
CA VAL A 143 -17.03 3.39 -0.35
C VAL A 143 -15.93 3.49 -1.41
N GLU A 144 -16.23 3.14 -2.66
CA GLU A 144 -15.31 3.29 -3.80
C GLU A 144 -14.78 4.73 -3.90
N GLN A 145 -15.70 5.70 -3.93
CA GLN A 145 -15.36 7.12 -4.04
C GLN A 145 -14.45 7.54 -2.89
N ARG A 146 -14.77 7.16 -1.66
CA ARG A 146 -14.00 7.55 -0.47
C ARG A 146 -12.64 6.90 -0.41
N VAL A 147 -12.51 5.62 -0.71
CA VAL A 147 -11.21 4.92 -0.71
C VAL A 147 -10.33 5.44 -1.84
N THR A 148 -10.88 5.66 -3.03
CA THR A 148 -10.14 6.22 -4.17
C THR A 148 -9.67 7.65 -3.89
N ALA A 149 -10.53 8.50 -3.32
CA ALA A 149 -10.15 9.85 -2.91
C ALA A 149 -9.06 9.82 -1.81
N ALA A 150 -9.19 8.91 -0.85
CA ALA A 150 -8.22 8.76 0.22
C ALA A 150 -6.84 8.28 -0.29
N LEU A 151 -6.81 7.34 -1.24
CA LEU A 151 -5.57 6.90 -1.90
C LEU A 151 -4.87 8.07 -2.59
N LYS A 152 -5.62 8.87 -3.36
CA LYS A 152 -5.08 10.07 -4.04
C LYS A 152 -4.54 11.11 -3.06
N GLN A 153 -5.28 11.40 -1.97
CA GLN A 153 -4.87 12.37 -0.96
C GLN A 153 -3.73 11.85 -0.06
N ALA A 154 -3.53 10.52 0.01
CA ALA A 154 -2.45 9.90 0.78
C ALA A 154 -1.14 9.77 0.01
N SER A 155 -1.03 10.22 -1.25
CA SER A 155 0.11 9.96 -2.15
C SER A 155 1.49 10.25 -1.52
N ASP A 156 1.66 11.40 -0.86
CA ASP A 156 2.92 11.72 -0.18
C ASP A 156 3.22 10.76 1.00
N ARG A 157 2.20 10.34 1.74
CA ARG A 157 2.36 9.36 2.82
C ARG A 157 2.63 7.95 2.29
N VAL A 158 2.12 7.62 1.10
CA VAL A 158 2.44 6.38 0.40
C VAL A 158 3.90 6.39 -0.06
N ARG A 159 4.39 7.53 -0.55
CA ARG A 159 5.81 7.73 -0.84
C ARG A 159 6.68 7.51 0.40
N ASP A 160 6.28 8.00 1.57
CA ASP A 160 7.01 7.75 2.82
C ASP A 160 7.08 6.24 3.16
N VAL A 161 5.99 5.50 2.92
CA VAL A 161 5.96 4.05 3.09
C VAL A 161 6.90 3.35 2.10
N ALA A 162 6.92 3.79 0.84
CA ALA A 162 7.88 3.33 -0.18
C ALA A 162 9.33 3.60 0.25
N THR A 163 9.62 4.79 0.74
CA THR A 163 10.95 5.11 1.28
C THR A 163 11.30 4.22 2.46
N GLY A 164 10.36 3.97 3.37
CA GLY A 164 10.54 3.03 4.47
C GLY A 164 10.86 1.61 4.00
N LEU A 165 10.23 1.14 2.92
CA LEU A 165 10.48 -0.16 2.31
C LEU A 165 11.88 -0.22 1.70
N VAL A 166 12.23 0.77 0.87
CA VAL A 166 13.51 0.86 0.18
C VAL A 166 14.68 0.94 1.17
N THR A 167 14.55 1.75 2.22
CA THR A 167 15.62 1.99 3.21
C THR A 167 15.66 0.93 4.32
N GLY A 168 14.64 0.09 4.45
CA GLY A 168 14.54 -0.91 5.51
C GLY A 168 14.13 -0.37 6.88
N VAL A 169 13.62 0.87 6.95
CA VAL A 169 13.13 1.50 8.19
C VAL A 169 11.61 1.68 8.22
N MET A 170 10.83 0.80 7.57
CA MET A 170 9.36 0.88 7.51
C MET A 170 8.67 1.17 8.86
N LYS A 171 9.17 0.61 9.97
CA LYS A 171 8.59 0.87 11.31
C LYS A 171 8.64 2.35 11.73
N ARG A 172 9.60 3.13 11.22
CA ARG A 172 9.76 4.55 11.50
C ARG A 172 8.97 5.44 10.53
N ALA A 173 8.59 4.91 9.37
CA ALA A 173 7.91 5.65 8.30
C ALA A 173 6.39 5.74 8.48
N LEU A 174 5.80 4.98 9.41
CA LEU A 174 4.35 5.01 9.65
C LEU A 174 3.98 6.01 10.75
N PRO A 175 3.32 7.14 10.41
CA PRO A 175 2.72 7.98 11.44
C PRO A 175 1.65 7.18 12.20
N LYS A 176 1.62 7.35 13.52
CA LYS A 176 0.57 6.75 14.35
C LYS A 176 -0.74 7.47 14.01
N ALA A 177 -1.80 6.72 13.71
CA ALA A 177 -3.13 7.30 13.54
C ALA A 177 -3.49 8.13 14.78
N VAL A 178 -4.08 9.30 14.57
CA VAL A 178 -4.50 10.18 15.68
C VAL A 178 -5.50 9.41 16.53
N ASP A 179 -5.24 9.34 17.82
CA ASP A 179 -6.18 8.75 18.76
C ASP A 179 -7.36 9.71 18.94
N ARG A 180 -8.52 9.30 18.41
CA ARG A 180 -9.80 10.03 18.51
C ARG A 180 -10.81 9.31 19.40
N SER A 181 -10.35 8.32 20.19
CA SER A 181 -11.22 7.69 21.18
C SER A 181 -11.65 8.73 22.22
N GLY A 182 -12.97 8.99 22.32
CA GLY A 182 -13.56 9.98 23.22
C GLY A 182 -14.39 11.09 22.57
N LEU A 183 -14.36 11.24 21.24
CA LEU A 183 -15.22 12.22 20.54
C LEU A 183 -16.68 11.75 20.38
N GLU A 184 -16.93 10.44 20.48
CA GLU A 184 -18.27 9.86 20.35
C GLU A 184 -19.02 9.73 21.68
N ASP A 185 -18.38 10.02 22.82
CA ASP A 185 -18.99 9.81 24.14
C ASP A 185 -20.11 10.82 24.47
N GLY A 186 -20.25 11.89 23.67
CA GLY A 186 -21.22 12.95 23.88
C GLY A 186 -21.02 13.70 25.21
N PRO A 187 -21.64 14.88 25.39
CA PRO A 187 -21.62 15.54 26.70
C PRO A 187 -22.42 14.71 27.70
N ALA A 188 -21.89 14.54 28.92
CA ALA A 188 -22.64 13.97 30.03
C ALA A 188 -23.92 14.81 30.24
N LEU A 189 -25.08 14.15 30.17
CA LEU A 189 -26.36 14.79 30.47
C LEU A 189 -26.36 15.14 31.97
N ALA A 190 -26.30 16.44 32.27
CA ALA A 190 -26.44 17.00 33.61
C ALA A 190 -27.90 17.06 34.04
#